data_AF-A0A0M4DRB4-F1
#
_entry.id   AF-A0A0M4DRB4-F1
#
_cell.length_a   1.000
_cell.length_b   1.000
_cell.length_c   1.000
_cell.angle_alpha   90.00
_cell.angle_beta   90.00
_cell.angle_gamma   90.00
#
_symmetry.space_group_name_H-M   'P 1'
#
loop_
_entity.id
_entity.type
_entity.pdbx_description
1 polymer ?
#
loop_
_entity_poly.entity_id
_entity_poly.type
_entity_poly.pdbx_seq_one_letter_code
_entity_poly.pdbx_strand_id
1 'polypeptide(L)'
;MHRSAPRLSRILACAAVPVMLVAVGCSSDSGSGSGSDAKKSADSSSSGAATTEPTKPAVEPAKFGDLPDACSSIGKGTIEDLVPDAKKKGGTAGRSSDLSVRGSCSWNGLKDNGVKGSQYRWLSVAFTRFDSDQSLGSGADRAAEDYTKQVAKEKASEGAQKVATADASGIGDEATAITYGLDKSDEKFENSTVVARTGNVVVTLTYNGAGFAGAKTPSAADILKDAQKAAKEAVAAVGKTAEAAKSDGPSDGKSDEKKDEKSDGEKGEKKDDAEATPKS
;
A
#
# COMPACT_ATOMS: atom_id res chain seq x y z
N MET A 1 17.46 2.68 -41.19
CA MET A 1 16.31 2.25 -42.03
C MET A 1 15.19 1.83 -41.10
N HIS A 2 14.23 2.72 -40.85
CA HIS A 2 13.02 2.38 -40.10
C HIS A 2 12.19 1.39 -40.91
N ARG A 3 11.89 0.22 -40.35
CA ARG A 3 10.81 -0.64 -40.83
C ARG A 3 9.83 -0.87 -39.70
N SER A 4 8.68 -0.25 -39.87
CA SER A 4 7.48 -0.34 -39.05
C SER A 4 6.96 -1.77 -38.96
N ALA A 5 6.47 -2.13 -37.77
CA ALA A 5 5.78 -3.39 -37.50
C ALA A 5 4.42 -3.48 -38.23
N PRO A 6 3.97 -4.67 -38.64
CA PRO A 6 2.56 -4.90 -38.94
C PRO A 6 1.80 -5.24 -37.65
N ARG A 7 0.76 -4.44 -37.36
CA ARG A 7 -0.23 -4.72 -36.33
C ARG A 7 -1.12 -5.87 -36.81
N LEU A 8 -1.15 -6.98 -36.07
CA LEU A 8 -2.14 -8.03 -36.27
C LEU A 8 -3.40 -7.72 -35.46
N SER A 9 -4.50 -7.77 -36.19
CA SER A 9 -5.86 -7.36 -35.85
C SER A 9 -6.46 -8.19 -34.72
N ARG A 10 -7.13 -7.51 -33.78
CA ARG A 10 -8.05 -8.11 -32.82
C ARG A 10 -9.18 -8.84 -33.57
N ILE A 11 -9.35 -10.13 -33.31
CA ILE A 11 -10.58 -10.86 -33.63
C ILE A 11 -11.36 -11.00 -32.32
N LEU A 12 -12.44 -10.23 -32.21
CA LEU A 12 -13.51 -10.40 -31.24
C LEU A 12 -14.37 -11.58 -31.72
N ALA A 13 -14.33 -12.70 -31.01
CA ALA A 13 -15.28 -13.79 -31.17
C ALA A 13 -16.30 -13.71 -30.02
N CYS A 14 -17.48 -13.17 -30.34
CA CYS A 14 -18.65 -13.19 -29.47
C CYS A 14 -19.20 -14.62 -29.37
N ALA A 15 -19.17 -15.21 -28.18
CA ALA A 15 -19.97 -16.40 -27.86
C ALA A 15 -21.19 -15.94 -27.05
N ALA A 16 -22.34 -15.85 -27.73
CA ALA A 16 -23.63 -15.59 -27.11
C ALA A 16 -24.18 -16.90 -26.52
N VAL A 17 -24.46 -16.93 -25.22
CA VAL A 17 -25.18 -18.00 -24.54
C VAL A 17 -26.54 -17.45 -24.12
N PRO A 18 -27.68 -18.00 -24.60
CA PRO A 18 -29.00 -17.55 -24.19
C PRO A 18 -29.38 -18.16 -22.84
N VAL A 19 -29.46 -17.31 -21.80
CA VAL A 19 -30.11 -17.67 -20.53
C VAL A 19 -31.56 -17.17 -20.59
N MET A 20 -32.48 -18.13 -20.56
CA MET A 20 -33.92 -17.91 -20.44
C MET A 20 -34.25 -17.21 -19.10
N LEU A 21 -34.76 -15.99 -19.17
CA LEU A 21 -35.41 -15.31 -18.07
C LEU A 21 -36.91 -15.61 -18.09
N VAL A 22 -37.36 -16.41 -17.12
CA VAL A 22 -38.78 -16.62 -16.84
C VAL A 22 -39.30 -15.41 -16.07
N ALA A 23 -40.29 -14.75 -16.65
CA ALA A 23 -41.07 -13.69 -16.03
C ALA A 23 -42.03 -14.28 -14.98
N VAL A 24 -41.96 -13.75 -13.76
CA VAL A 24 -43.10 -13.77 -12.82
C VAL A 24 -43.44 -12.32 -12.51
N GLY A 25 -44.61 -11.92 -12.97
CA GLY A 25 -45.21 -10.63 -12.66
C GLY A 25 -45.88 -10.65 -11.29
N CYS A 26 -45.88 -9.49 -10.63
CA CYS A 26 -46.99 -9.07 -9.81
C CYS A 26 -47.12 -7.55 -9.94
N SER A 27 -47.84 -7.14 -10.99
CA SER A 27 -48.41 -5.82 -11.12
C SER A 27 -49.36 -5.57 -9.95
N SER A 28 -49.22 -4.42 -9.28
CA SER A 28 -50.30 -3.88 -8.47
C SER A 28 -50.94 -2.72 -9.23
N ASP A 29 -52.27 -2.81 -9.26
CA ASP A 29 -53.24 -2.27 -10.20
C ASP A 29 -53.47 -0.76 -10.03
N SER A 30 -53.50 -0.03 -11.15
CA SER A 30 -53.90 1.37 -11.23
C SER A 30 -55.42 1.46 -11.37
N GLY A 31 -56.13 1.51 -10.25
CA GLY A 31 -57.54 1.84 -10.20
C GLY A 31 -57.77 3.36 -10.18
N SER A 32 -58.10 3.93 -11.33
CA SER A 32 -58.69 5.28 -11.44
C SER A 32 -60.18 5.19 -11.10
N GLY A 33 -60.56 5.76 -9.95
CA GLY A 33 -61.95 5.90 -9.52
C GLY A 33 -62.26 7.35 -9.22
N SER A 34 -62.95 8.01 -10.15
CA SER A 34 -63.53 9.34 -9.98
C SER A 34 -64.83 9.23 -9.18
N GLY A 35 -64.96 9.98 -8.09
CA GLY A 35 -66.16 10.02 -7.26
C GLY A 35 -66.14 11.25 -6.35
N SER A 36 -67.11 12.14 -6.56
CA SER A 36 -67.21 13.47 -5.98
C SER A 36 -67.77 13.50 -4.55
N ASP A 37 -67.46 14.61 -3.87
CA ASP A 37 -68.23 15.30 -2.81
C ASP A 37 -68.47 14.63 -1.44
N ALA A 38 -67.86 15.19 -0.37
CA ALA A 38 -68.59 15.94 0.67
C ALA A 38 -67.72 16.29 1.90
N LYS A 39 -67.79 17.58 2.30
CA LYS A 39 -67.52 18.19 3.62
C LYS A 39 -67.36 17.24 4.83
N LYS A 40 -66.38 17.50 5.70
CA LYS A 40 -66.52 18.36 6.91
C LYS A 40 -65.29 18.19 7.84
N SER A 41 -64.83 19.32 8.39
CA SER A 41 -63.73 19.48 9.34
C SER A 41 -63.82 18.58 10.59
N ALA A 42 -62.66 18.10 11.05
CA ALA A 42 -62.39 17.95 12.47
C ALA A 42 -60.88 18.04 12.72
N ASP A 43 -60.53 19.01 13.55
CA ASP A 43 -59.24 19.21 14.19
C ASP A 43 -58.81 17.92 14.91
N SER A 44 -57.58 17.46 14.66
CA SER A 44 -56.90 16.49 15.51
C SER A 44 -55.41 16.69 15.35
N SER A 45 -54.86 17.48 16.27
CA SER A 45 -53.44 17.49 16.59
C SER A 45 -52.96 16.06 16.88
N SER A 46 -52.44 15.38 15.86
CA SER A 46 -51.63 14.19 16.05
C SER A 46 -50.20 14.67 16.22
N SER A 47 -49.74 14.74 17.46
CA SER A 47 -48.33 14.88 17.80
C SER A 47 -47.55 13.89 16.96
N GLY A 48 -46.78 14.40 16.01
CA GLY A 48 -45.87 13.61 15.22
C GLY A 48 -44.96 12.85 16.17
N ALA A 49 -45.23 11.55 16.33
CA ALA A 49 -44.23 10.64 16.83
C ALA A 49 -43.13 10.68 15.77
N ALA A 50 -42.10 11.50 16.03
CA ALA A 50 -40.85 11.40 15.32
C ALA A 50 -40.41 9.95 15.50
N THR A 51 -40.59 9.16 14.45
CA THR A 51 -40.06 7.82 14.33
C THR A 51 -38.57 7.99 14.54
N THR A 52 -38.08 7.68 15.73
CA THR A 52 -36.65 7.60 15.99
C THR A 52 -36.15 6.51 15.08
N GLU A 53 -35.54 6.88 13.96
CA GLU A 53 -34.88 5.92 13.10
C GLU A 53 -33.88 5.13 13.95
N PRO A 54 -33.85 3.79 13.83
CA PRO A 54 -32.91 2.98 14.57
C PRO A 54 -31.49 3.46 14.22
N THR A 55 -30.80 4.05 15.21
CA THR A 55 -29.43 4.51 15.03
C THR A 55 -28.56 3.28 14.79
N LYS A 56 -28.01 3.17 13.58
CA LYS A 56 -27.08 2.10 13.23
C LYS A 56 -25.91 2.12 14.24
N PRO A 57 -25.46 0.95 14.75
CA PRO A 57 -24.29 0.90 15.63
C PRO A 57 -23.10 1.63 15.00
N ALA A 58 -22.38 2.43 15.81
CA ALA A 58 -21.19 3.12 15.35
C ALA A 58 -20.10 2.11 14.96
N VAL A 59 -19.52 2.27 13.76
CA VAL A 59 -18.40 1.46 13.30
C VAL A 59 -17.13 1.78 14.10
N GLU A 60 -16.32 0.77 14.42
CA GLU A 60 -15.02 0.97 15.07
C GLU A 60 -14.12 1.86 14.19
N PRO A 61 -13.49 2.93 14.72
CA PRO A 61 -12.61 3.80 13.95
C PRO A 61 -11.32 3.11 13.50
N ALA A 62 -10.78 3.55 12.37
CA ALA A 62 -9.50 3.06 11.87
C ALA A 62 -8.35 3.46 12.80
N LYS A 63 -7.46 2.52 13.14
CA LYS A 63 -6.30 2.74 14.02
C LYS A 63 -5.25 3.67 13.38
N PHE A 64 -5.01 3.49 12.09
CA PHE A 64 -4.06 4.25 11.29
C PHE A 64 -4.82 5.13 10.29
N GLY A 65 -4.54 6.44 10.32
CA GLY A 65 -5.10 7.42 9.37
C GLY A 65 -4.22 7.67 8.14
N ASP A 66 -2.96 7.23 8.16
CA ASP A 66 -1.99 7.45 7.09
C ASP A 66 -1.01 6.26 6.99
N LEU A 67 -0.16 6.24 5.96
CA LEU A 67 0.87 5.24 5.72
C LEU A 67 2.28 5.86 5.80
N PRO A 68 3.31 5.08 6.16
CA PRO A 68 4.69 5.54 6.02
C PRO A 68 5.05 5.71 4.54
N ASP A 69 6.07 6.53 4.26
CA ASP A 69 6.71 6.49 2.95
C ASP A 69 7.33 5.09 2.72
N ALA A 70 6.88 4.43 1.66
CA ALA A 70 7.23 3.03 1.44
C ALA A 70 8.74 2.81 1.20
N CYS A 71 9.43 3.77 0.58
CA CYS A 71 10.86 3.66 0.28
C CYS A 71 11.77 3.93 1.49
N SER A 72 11.25 4.56 2.54
CA SER A 72 11.95 4.77 3.81
C SER A 72 11.47 3.84 4.93
N SER A 73 10.48 2.99 4.66
CA SER A 73 9.93 2.02 5.62
C SER A 73 10.90 0.91 6.04
N ILE A 74 11.99 0.73 5.27
CA ILE A 74 13.07 -0.23 5.56
C ILE A 74 14.36 0.57 5.71
N GLY A 75 15.14 0.26 6.75
CA GLY A 75 16.37 0.96 7.07
C GLY A 75 17.40 0.86 5.94
N LYS A 76 18.13 1.95 5.70
CA LYS A 76 19.16 2.02 4.64
C LYS A 76 20.19 0.88 4.76
N GLY A 77 20.65 0.57 5.97
CA GLY A 77 21.56 -0.54 6.21
C GLY A 77 20.95 -1.89 5.82
N THR A 78 19.68 -2.13 6.15
CA THR A 78 18.96 -3.34 5.73
C THR A 78 18.83 -3.41 4.21
N ILE A 79 18.57 -2.30 3.51
CA ILE A 79 18.57 -2.28 2.04
C ILE A 79 19.95 -2.62 1.47
N GLU A 80 21.03 -2.05 2.02
CA GLU A 80 22.40 -2.32 1.57
C GLU A 80 22.81 -3.79 1.80
N ASP A 81 22.39 -4.38 2.93
CA ASP A 81 22.62 -5.79 3.24
C ASP A 81 21.85 -6.72 2.30
N LEU A 82 20.55 -6.45 2.09
CA LEU A 82 19.64 -7.37 1.40
C LEU A 82 19.70 -7.22 -0.13
N VAL A 83 20.01 -6.03 -0.62
CA VAL A 83 20.07 -5.73 -2.05
C VAL A 83 21.41 -5.05 -2.36
N PRO A 84 22.53 -5.78 -2.23
CA PRO A 84 23.84 -5.23 -2.58
C PRO A 84 23.84 -4.79 -4.05
N ASP A 85 24.53 -3.69 -4.33
CA ASP A 85 24.59 -3.07 -5.66
C ASP A 85 23.19 -2.71 -6.22
N ALA A 86 22.27 -2.31 -5.34
CA ALA A 86 20.96 -1.80 -5.73
C ALA A 86 21.07 -0.67 -6.76
N LYS A 87 20.36 -0.79 -7.89
CA LYS A 87 20.38 0.21 -8.97
C LYS A 87 19.99 1.60 -8.48
N LYS A 88 19.05 1.66 -7.53
CA LYS A 88 18.63 2.88 -6.87
C LYS A 88 18.57 2.65 -5.36
N LYS A 89 19.51 3.24 -4.62
CA LYS A 89 19.63 3.07 -3.15
C LYS A 89 18.35 3.46 -2.41
N GLY A 90 17.71 4.57 -2.82
CA GLY A 90 16.43 5.03 -2.26
C GLY A 90 15.20 4.29 -2.79
N GLY A 91 15.37 3.23 -3.59
CA GLY A 91 14.28 2.45 -4.13
C GLY A 91 13.47 3.16 -5.22
N THR A 92 12.62 2.38 -5.87
CA THR A 92 11.68 2.84 -6.89
C THR A 92 10.29 2.81 -6.31
N ALA A 93 9.75 3.99 -6.00
CA ALA A 93 8.38 4.14 -5.53
C ALA A 93 7.39 3.65 -6.59
N GLY A 94 6.40 2.87 -6.15
CA GLY A 94 5.25 2.52 -6.96
C GLY A 94 4.34 3.72 -7.17
N ARG A 95 3.53 3.65 -8.22
CA ARG A 95 2.54 4.68 -8.51
C ARG A 95 1.31 4.45 -7.65
N SER A 96 0.84 5.49 -6.98
CA SER A 96 -0.44 5.52 -6.30
C SER A 96 -1.14 6.84 -6.58
N SER A 97 -2.46 6.83 -6.64
CA SER A 97 -3.28 8.05 -6.64
C SER A 97 -3.41 8.64 -5.23
N ASP A 98 -3.18 7.83 -4.20
CA ASP A 98 -3.30 8.22 -2.80
C ASP A 98 -2.28 7.44 -1.96
N LEU A 99 -1.22 8.13 -1.53
CA LEU A 99 -0.14 7.53 -0.73
C LEU A 99 -0.56 7.25 0.71
N SER A 100 -1.64 7.87 1.20
CA SER A 100 -2.18 7.60 2.54
C SER A 100 -2.99 6.31 2.63
N VAL A 101 -3.39 5.76 1.48
CA VAL A 101 -4.18 4.52 1.37
C VAL A 101 -3.35 3.39 0.74
N ARG A 102 -2.49 3.70 -0.24
CA ARG A 102 -1.61 2.71 -0.88
C ARG A 102 -0.24 3.29 -1.18
N GLY A 103 0.80 2.60 -0.74
CA GLY A 103 2.18 2.93 -1.04
C GLY A 103 2.99 1.67 -1.33
N SER A 104 3.95 1.75 -2.23
CA SER A 104 4.90 0.64 -2.45
C SER A 104 6.27 1.14 -2.87
N CYS A 105 7.28 0.32 -2.63
CA CYS A 105 8.64 0.57 -3.08
C CYS A 105 9.33 -0.73 -3.45
N SER A 106 10.27 -0.66 -4.39
CA SER A 106 11.07 -1.81 -4.78
C SER A 106 12.52 -1.46 -5.06
N TRP A 107 13.39 -2.46 -4.87
CA TRP A 107 14.82 -2.42 -5.10
C TRP A 107 15.24 -3.65 -5.89
N ASN A 108 16.15 -3.49 -6.84
CA ASN A 108 16.88 -4.61 -7.41
C ASN A 108 18.37 -4.31 -7.47
N GLY A 109 19.16 -5.35 -7.26
CA GLY A 109 20.62 -5.32 -7.30
C GLY A 109 21.14 -6.54 -8.03
N LEU A 110 22.26 -6.35 -8.71
CA LEU A 110 23.02 -7.44 -9.30
C LEU A 110 24.48 -7.22 -8.92
N LYS A 111 24.94 -8.01 -7.96
CA LYS A 111 26.37 -8.06 -7.62
C LYS A 111 27.07 -8.89 -8.67
N ASP A 112 27.60 -8.22 -9.68
CA ASP A 112 28.24 -8.84 -10.84
C ASP A 112 29.73 -9.10 -10.60
N ASN A 113 30.15 -10.37 -10.66
CA ASN A 113 31.56 -10.74 -10.59
C ASN A 113 32.05 -11.40 -11.90
N GLY A 114 31.33 -11.17 -13.00
CA GLY A 114 31.65 -11.72 -14.33
C GLY A 114 31.65 -13.25 -14.32
N VAL A 115 32.72 -13.85 -14.83
CA VAL A 115 32.89 -15.32 -14.91
C VAL A 115 32.90 -16.02 -13.56
N LYS A 116 33.03 -15.27 -12.45
CA LYS A 116 32.96 -15.80 -11.08
C LYS A 116 31.51 -15.93 -10.57
N GLY A 117 30.55 -15.53 -11.40
CA GLY A 117 29.13 -15.61 -11.09
C GLY A 117 28.60 -14.36 -10.41
N SER A 118 27.29 -14.16 -10.53
CA SER A 118 26.63 -12.92 -10.10
C SER A 118 25.45 -13.22 -9.18
N GLN A 119 25.18 -12.34 -8.23
CA GLN A 119 24.09 -12.51 -7.26
C GLN A 119 23.02 -11.46 -7.51
N TYR A 120 21.85 -11.90 -7.93
CA TYR A 120 20.68 -11.04 -8.07
C TYR A 120 19.89 -11.01 -6.78
N ARG A 121 19.36 -9.84 -6.45
CA ARG A 121 18.39 -9.64 -5.37
C ARG A 121 17.29 -8.69 -5.81
N TRP A 122 16.07 -8.99 -5.39
CA TRP A 122 14.92 -8.11 -5.50
C TRP A 122 14.16 -8.05 -4.20
N LEU A 123 13.83 -6.84 -3.76
CA LEU A 123 13.03 -6.56 -2.59
C LEU A 123 11.88 -5.64 -2.98
N SER A 124 10.69 -5.92 -2.48
CA SER A 124 9.49 -5.14 -2.70
C SER A 124 8.71 -5.05 -1.40
N VAL A 125 8.20 -3.88 -1.08
CA VAL A 125 7.24 -3.67 0.01
C VAL A 125 6.04 -2.91 -0.51
N ALA A 126 4.85 -3.34 -0.11
CA ALA A 126 3.59 -2.67 -0.40
C ALA A 126 2.75 -2.57 0.86
N PHE A 127 2.03 -1.45 0.98
CA PHE A 127 1.14 -1.12 2.08
C PHE A 127 -0.25 -0.84 1.51
N THR A 128 -1.28 -1.39 2.15
CA THR A 128 -2.67 -1.03 1.91
C THR A 128 -3.32 -0.71 3.24
N ARG A 129 -3.83 0.51 3.39
CA ARG A 129 -4.62 0.97 4.54
C ARG A 129 -6.11 0.91 4.20
N PHE A 130 -6.93 0.59 5.19
CA PHE A 130 -8.37 0.53 5.05
C PHE A 130 -9.03 1.50 6.02
N ASP A 131 -9.88 2.39 5.49
CA ASP A 131 -10.75 3.22 6.33
C ASP A 131 -11.89 2.42 6.92
N SER A 132 -12.31 2.81 8.11
CA SER A 132 -13.59 2.40 8.65
C SER A 132 -14.69 3.21 7.99
N ASP A 133 -15.72 2.51 7.53
CA ASP A 133 -16.85 3.13 6.87
C ASP A 133 -18.14 2.48 7.36
N GLN A 134 -19.18 3.29 7.56
CA GLN A 134 -20.45 2.79 8.09
C GLN A 134 -21.07 1.73 7.18
N SER A 135 -20.91 1.81 5.87
CA SER A 135 -21.45 0.82 4.92
C SER A 135 -20.55 -0.40 4.72
N LEU A 136 -19.23 -0.23 4.79
CA LEU A 136 -18.24 -1.28 4.49
C LEU A 136 -17.70 -2.02 5.72
N GLY A 137 -17.97 -1.52 6.93
CA GLY A 137 -17.45 -2.09 8.18
C GLY A 137 -16.14 -1.44 8.63
N SER A 138 -15.53 -2.00 9.67
CA SER A 138 -14.32 -1.46 10.27
C SER A 138 -13.11 -1.62 9.33
N GLY A 139 -12.17 -0.69 9.41
CA GLY A 139 -10.91 -0.82 8.66
C GLY A 139 -10.12 -2.06 9.07
N ALA A 140 -10.24 -2.50 10.33
CA ALA A 140 -9.58 -3.71 10.83
C ALA A 140 -10.13 -4.98 10.18
N ASP A 141 -11.46 -5.13 10.09
CA ASP A 141 -12.10 -6.28 9.43
C ASP A 141 -11.75 -6.32 7.94
N ARG A 142 -11.81 -5.15 7.29
CA ARG A 142 -11.44 -5.03 5.86
C ARG A 142 -9.98 -5.39 5.62
N ALA A 143 -9.07 -5.00 6.53
CA ALA A 143 -7.68 -5.41 6.47
C ALA A 143 -7.49 -6.92 6.73
N ALA A 144 -8.28 -7.54 7.60
CA ALA A 144 -8.25 -8.98 7.84
C ALA A 144 -8.71 -9.77 6.59
N GLU A 145 -9.74 -9.28 5.90
CA GLU A 145 -10.15 -9.85 4.62
C GLU A 145 -9.08 -9.71 3.54
N ASP A 146 -8.47 -8.52 3.41
CA ASP A 146 -7.42 -8.28 2.42
C ASP A 146 -6.17 -9.11 2.70
N TYR A 147 -5.78 -9.22 3.98
CA TYR A 147 -4.71 -10.12 4.41
C TYR A 147 -4.95 -11.56 3.91
N THR A 148 -6.15 -12.09 4.12
CA THR A 148 -6.52 -13.45 3.68
C THR A 148 -6.46 -13.56 2.15
N LYS A 149 -6.96 -12.55 1.42
CA LYS A 149 -6.91 -12.49 -0.05
C LYS A 149 -5.47 -12.44 -0.56
N GLN A 150 -4.61 -11.66 0.08
CA GLN A 150 -3.20 -11.51 -0.29
C GLN A 150 -2.43 -12.81 -0.01
N VAL A 151 -2.62 -13.45 1.14
CA VAL A 151 -2.03 -14.77 1.40
C VAL A 151 -2.46 -15.80 0.35
N ALA A 152 -3.75 -15.84 0.00
CA ALA A 152 -4.25 -16.75 -1.03
C ALA A 152 -3.65 -16.47 -2.41
N LYS A 153 -3.55 -15.18 -2.78
CA LYS A 153 -2.93 -14.74 -4.03
C LYS A 153 -1.45 -15.15 -4.12
N GLU A 154 -0.68 -14.91 -3.07
CA GLU A 154 0.76 -15.23 -3.06
C GLU A 154 1.00 -16.74 -3.10
N LYS A 155 0.16 -17.55 -2.43
CA LYS A 155 0.17 -19.02 -2.55
C LYS A 155 -0.11 -19.50 -3.98
N ALA A 156 -0.91 -18.76 -4.74
CA ALA A 156 -1.30 -19.06 -6.11
C ALA A 156 -0.34 -18.45 -7.16
N SER A 157 0.89 -18.09 -6.76
CA SER A 157 1.89 -17.54 -7.68
C SER A 157 2.13 -18.47 -8.87
N GLU A 158 1.99 -17.94 -10.07
CA GLU A 158 2.13 -18.71 -11.31
C GLU A 158 3.54 -19.29 -11.45
N GLY A 159 3.61 -20.59 -11.78
CA GLY A 159 4.87 -21.32 -11.94
C GLY A 159 5.59 -21.63 -10.62
N ALA A 160 5.03 -21.27 -9.47
CA ALA A 160 5.64 -21.52 -8.17
C ALA A 160 5.79 -23.02 -7.89
N GLN A 161 6.97 -23.39 -7.42
CA GLN A 161 7.32 -24.76 -7.05
C GLN A 161 7.55 -24.85 -5.55
N LYS A 162 7.21 -25.99 -4.96
CA LYS A 162 7.43 -26.28 -3.53
C LYS A 162 6.87 -25.17 -2.62
N VAL A 163 5.68 -24.67 -2.95
CA VAL A 163 5.01 -23.65 -2.15
C VAL A 163 4.82 -24.17 -0.73
N ALA A 164 5.33 -23.40 0.23
CA ALA A 164 5.17 -23.69 1.65
C ALA A 164 4.73 -22.41 2.37
N THR A 165 3.97 -22.60 3.44
CA THR A 165 3.54 -21.50 4.31
C THR A 165 3.80 -21.79 5.76
N ALA A 166 4.16 -20.76 6.50
CA ALA A 166 4.38 -20.82 7.93
C ALA A 166 3.92 -19.52 8.60
N ASP A 167 3.53 -19.61 9.86
CA ASP A 167 3.25 -18.44 10.68
C ASP A 167 4.53 -17.63 10.87
N ALA A 168 4.43 -16.31 10.72
CA ALA A 168 5.54 -15.38 10.91
C ALA A 168 5.32 -14.54 12.18
N SER A 169 5.20 -15.23 13.33
CA SER A 169 4.86 -14.62 14.61
C SER A 169 5.82 -13.49 15.01
N GLY A 170 5.27 -12.45 15.65
CA GLY A 170 6.04 -11.28 16.07
C GLY A 170 6.25 -10.23 14.97
N ILE A 171 5.53 -10.35 13.86
CA ILE A 171 5.44 -9.33 12.80
C ILE A 171 3.97 -8.88 12.72
N GLY A 172 3.67 -7.70 13.26
CA GLY A 172 2.30 -7.17 13.30
C GLY A 172 1.39 -7.94 14.26
N ASP A 173 0.08 -7.78 14.06
CA ASP A 173 -0.95 -8.51 14.81
C ASP A 173 -1.10 -9.93 14.27
N GLU A 174 -0.82 -10.12 12.98
CA GLU A 174 -0.93 -11.40 12.27
C GLU A 174 0.01 -11.39 11.06
N ALA A 175 0.72 -12.49 10.79
CA ALA A 175 1.54 -12.61 9.60
C ALA A 175 1.74 -14.05 9.13
N THR A 176 1.76 -14.23 7.81
CA THR A 176 2.07 -15.48 7.13
C THR A 176 3.28 -15.27 6.23
N ALA A 177 4.26 -16.16 6.34
CA ALA A 177 5.32 -16.31 5.35
C ALA A 177 4.93 -17.35 4.31
N ILE A 178 5.19 -17.04 3.04
CA ILE A 178 4.99 -17.90 1.88
C ILE A 178 6.31 -18.02 1.14
N THR A 179 6.85 -19.22 1.01
CA THR A 179 8.11 -19.48 0.30
C THR A 179 7.86 -20.37 -0.90
N TYR A 180 8.58 -20.13 -2.00
CA TYR A 180 8.52 -20.96 -3.19
C TYR A 180 9.73 -20.76 -4.10
N GLY A 181 10.02 -21.79 -4.89
CA GLY A 181 10.99 -21.72 -5.98
C GLY A 181 10.32 -21.25 -7.28
N LEU A 182 11.09 -20.59 -8.15
CA LEU A 182 10.71 -20.30 -9.53
C LEU A 182 11.87 -20.57 -10.48
N ASP A 183 11.60 -21.27 -11.58
CA ASP A 183 12.54 -21.37 -12.70
C ASP A 183 12.19 -20.28 -13.73
N LYS A 184 13.12 -19.38 -14.02
CA LYS A 184 12.95 -18.29 -15.01
C LYS A 184 14.23 -18.09 -15.79
N SER A 185 14.12 -18.12 -17.12
CA SER A 185 15.26 -17.87 -18.03
C SER A 185 16.49 -18.71 -17.67
N ASP A 186 16.28 -20.01 -17.47
CA ASP A 186 17.29 -21.02 -17.06
C ASP A 186 17.90 -20.84 -15.66
N GLU A 187 17.46 -19.84 -14.90
CA GLU A 187 17.94 -19.57 -13.55
C GLU A 187 16.88 -19.93 -12.50
N LYS A 188 17.37 -20.39 -11.33
CA LYS A 188 16.52 -20.72 -10.18
C LYS A 188 16.45 -19.57 -9.21
N PHE A 189 15.24 -19.17 -8.88
CA PHE A 189 14.93 -18.16 -7.88
C PHE A 189 14.33 -18.79 -6.65
N GLU A 190 14.82 -18.41 -5.48
CA GLU A 190 14.12 -18.61 -4.22
C GLU A 190 13.36 -17.33 -3.87
N ASN A 191 12.09 -17.47 -3.50
CA ASN A 191 11.20 -16.36 -3.18
C ASN A 191 10.63 -16.56 -1.77
N SER A 192 10.49 -15.46 -1.05
CA SER A 192 9.73 -15.39 0.19
C SER A 192 8.87 -14.13 0.19
N THR A 193 7.56 -14.30 0.34
CA THR A 193 6.62 -13.22 0.62
C THR A 193 6.16 -13.31 2.08
N VAL A 194 6.29 -12.22 2.83
CA VAL A 194 5.65 -12.05 4.14
C VAL A 194 4.45 -11.13 3.95
N VAL A 195 3.26 -11.66 4.19
CA VAL A 195 2.04 -10.86 4.31
C VAL A 195 1.78 -10.67 5.78
N ALA A 196 1.66 -9.44 6.24
CA ALA A 196 1.41 -9.08 7.63
C ALA A 196 0.26 -8.10 7.73
N ARG A 197 -0.46 -8.12 8.85
CA ARG A 197 -1.51 -7.18 9.20
C ARG A 197 -1.17 -6.50 10.52
N THR A 198 -1.39 -5.19 10.58
CA THR A 198 -1.38 -4.43 11.83
C THR A 198 -2.52 -3.41 11.82
N GLY A 199 -3.46 -3.55 12.76
CA GLY A 199 -4.73 -2.83 12.75
C GLY A 199 -5.44 -2.92 11.40
N ASN A 200 -5.68 -1.75 10.81
CA ASN A 200 -6.32 -1.57 9.51
C ASN A 200 -5.32 -1.44 8.34
N VAL A 201 -4.09 -1.95 8.47
CA VAL A 201 -3.06 -1.93 7.42
C VAL A 201 -2.58 -3.35 7.11
N VAL A 202 -2.49 -3.67 5.82
CA VAL A 202 -1.83 -4.87 5.29
C VAL A 202 -0.49 -4.48 4.68
N VAL A 203 0.56 -5.18 5.08
CA VAL A 203 1.92 -5.07 4.54
C VAL A 203 2.22 -6.34 3.75
N THR A 204 2.63 -6.21 2.50
CA THR A 204 3.11 -7.32 1.67
C THR A 204 4.55 -7.05 1.28
N LEU A 205 5.48 -7.86 1.81
CA LEU A 205 6.89 -7.77 1.50
C LEU A 205 7.35 -9.01 0.76
N THR A 206 7.92 -8.84 -0.43
CA THR A 206 8.48 -9.95 -1.21
C THR A 206 9.98 -9.74 -1.37
N TYR A 207 10.74 -10.80 -1.09
CA TYR A 207 12.18 -10.86 -1.31
C TYR A 207 12.51 -12.09 -2.14
N ASN A 208 13.34 -11.92 -3.16
CA ASN A 208 13.85 -13.04 -3.94
C ASN A 208 15.31 -12.85 -4.34
N GLY A 209 15.93 -13.97 -4.66
CA GLY A 209 17.30 -13.99 -5.15
C GLY A 209 17.58 -15.18 -6.04
N ALA A 210 18.55 -14.98 -6.92
CA ALA A 210 19.08 -16.00 -7.82
C ALA A 210 20.60 -15.83 -7.95
N GLY A 211 21.28 -16.96 -8.16
CA GLY A 211 22.65 -16.96 -8.65
C GLY A 211 22.60 -17.00 -10.17
N PHE A 212 23.46 -16.22 -10.82
CA PHE A 212 23.61 -16.16 -12.26
C PHE A 212 25.02 -16.60 -12.66
N ALA A 213 25.18 -17.03 -13.91
CA ALA A 213 26.48 -17.40 -14.48
C ALA A 213 27.22 -18.46 -13.64
N GLY A 214 26.49 -19.49 -13.22
CA GLY A 214 27.02 -20.60 -12.41
C GLY A 214 27.16 -20.31 -10.92
N ALA A 215 26.82 -19.10 -10.46
CA ALA A 215 26.71 -18.83 -9.04
C ALA A 215 25.57 -19.64 -8.41
N LYS A 216 25.75 -20.04 -7.16
CA LYS A 216 24.70 -20.74 -6.41
C LYS A 216 23.53 -19.80 -6.13
N THR A 217 22.31 -20.30 -6.30
CA THR A 217 21.10 -19.66 -5.77
C THR A 217 21.19 -19.57 -4.24
N PRO A 218 20.79 -18.43 -3.63
CA PRO A 218 20.70 -18.32 -2.18
C PRO A 218 19.75 -19.39 -1.61
N SER A 219 19.95 -19.78 -0.35
CA SER A 219 19.06 -20.76 0.27
C SER A 219 17.68 -20.16 0.55
N ALA A 220 16.62 -20.98 0.44
CA ALA A 220 15.27 -20.56 0.79
C ALA A 220 15.17 -20.06 2.26
N ALA A 221 15.96 -20.65 3.16
CA ALA A 221 15.98 -20.27 4.57
C ALA A 221 16.59 -18.88 4.79
N ASP A 222 17.66 -18.54 4.08
CA ASP A 222 18.26 -17.19 4.14
C ASP A 222 17.29 -16.15 3.55
N ILE A 223 16.69 -16.46 2.40
CA ILE A 223 15.68 -15.59 1.77
C ILE A 223 14.49 -15.35 2.71
N LEU A 224 13.99 -16.39 3.39
CA LEU A 224 12.90 -16.26 4.36
C LEU A 224 13.30 -15.40 5.56
N LYS A 225 14.45 -15.67 6.17
CA LYS A 225 14.94 -14.93 7.33
C LYS A 225 15.09 -13.43 7.02
N ASP A 226 15.67 -13.13 5.87
CA ASP A 226 15.90 -11.76 5.42
C ASP A 226 14.59 -11.04 5.09
N ALA A 227 13.63 -11.73 4.47
CA ALA A 227 12.29 -11.22 4.25
C ALA A 227 11.58 -10.89 5.58
N GLN A 228 11.65 -11.78 6.57
CA GLN A 228 11.06 -11.55 7.89
C GLN A 228 11.69 -10.36 8.62
N LYS A 229 13.02 -10.20 8.54
CA LYS A 229 13.73 -9.03 9.08
C LYS A 229 13.18 -7.73 8.48
N ALA A 230 13.13 -7.64 7.15
CA ALA A 230 12.65 -6.45 6.46
C ALA A 230 11.15 -6.19 6.71
N ALA A 231 10.33 -7.24 6.78
CA ALA A 231 8.90 -7.12 7.05
C ALA A 231 8.63 -6.57 8.45
N LYS A 232 9.45 -6.95 9.44
CA LYS A 232 9.38 -6.38 10.79
C LYS A 232 9.67 -4.88 10.82
N GLU A 233 10.66 -4.42 10.05
CA GLU A 233 10.94 -2.98 9.92
C GLU A 233 9.77 -2.24 9.23
N ALA A 234 9.26 -2.78 8.14
CA ALA A 234 8.13 -2.21 7.40
C ALA A 234 6.87 -2.07 8.28
N VAL A 235 6.53 -3.11 9.05
CA VAL A 235 5.40 -3.04 10.00
C VAL A 235 5.67 -2.05 11.13
N ALA A 236 6.90 -2.00 11.66
CA ALA A 236 7.26 -1.01 12.68
C ALA A 236 7.14 0.44 12.15
N ALA A 237 7.42 0.68 10.86
CA ALA A 237 7.24 1.99 10.24
C ALA A 237 5.77 2.44 10.25
N VAL A 238 4.81 1.51 10.05
CA VAL A 238 3.37 1.81 10.17
C VAL A 238 3.02 2.26 11.59
N GLY A 239 3.57 1.57 12.60
CA GLY A 239 3.40 1.94 14.01
C GLY A 239 3.83 3.37 14.33
N LYS A 240 4.96 3.80 13.76
CA LYS A 240 5.53 5.15 13.95
C LYS A 240 4.68 6.25 13.33
N THR A 241 3.98 5.98 12.22
CA THR A 241 3.05 6.97 11.61
C THR A 241 1.92 7.33 12.57
N ALA A 242 1.41 6.37 13.35
CA ALA A 242 0.38 6.65 14.37
C ALA A 242 0.91 7.45 15.58
N GLU A 243 2.20 7.35 15.88
CA GLU A 243 2.82 8.14 16.96
C GLU A 243 3.03 9.58 16.53
N ALA A 244 3.52 9.80 15.29
CA ALA A 244 3.68 11.13 14.71
C ALA A 244 2.35 11.90 14.60
N ALA A 245 1.27 11.22 14.22
CA ALA A 245 -0.07 11.82 14.15
C ALA A 245 -0.62 12.28 15.52
N LYS A 246 -0.08 11.77 16.64
CA LYS A 246 -0.47 12.20 18.00
C LYS A 246 0.34 13.40 18.49
N SER A 247 1.52 13.67 17.91
CA SER A 247 2.35 14.82 18.26
C SER A 247 1.97 16.12 17.54
N ASP A 248 1.18 16.06 16.46
CA ASP A 248 0.70 17.23 15.70
C ASP A 248 -0.70 17.73 16.13
N GLY A 249 -1.03 17.61 17.43
CA GLY A 249 -2.26 18.21 17.98
C GLY A 249 -2.29 19.75 17.81
N PRO A 250 -3.47 20.39 17.82
CA PRO A 250 -3.62 21.79 17.42
C PRO A 250 -2.73 22.70 18.26
N SER A 251 -1.74 23.32 17.62
CA SER A 251 -1.05 24.47 18.20
C SER A 251 -2.04 25.63 18.17
N ASP A 252 -2.64 25.93 19.33
CA ASP A 252 -3.44 27.13 19.53
C ASP A 252 -2.63 28.34 19.05
N GLY A 253 -3.13 28.96 17.99
CA GLY A 253 -2.56 30.17 17.44
C GLY A 253 -2.59 31.26 18.49
N LYS A 254 -1.40 31.70 18.93
CA LYS A 254 -1.23 33.02 19.49
C LYS A 254 -0.32 33.84 18.60
N SER A 255 -0.97 34.65 17.77
CA SER A 255 -0.42 35.87 17.21
C SER A 255 0.10 36.72 18.36
N ASP A 256 1.38 37.08 18.35
CA ASP A 256 1.84 38.30 19.00
C ASP A 256 2.73 39.06 18.01
N GLU A 257 2.12 40.13 17.54
CA GLU A 257 2.66 41.13 16.65
C GLU A 257 3.69 42.00 17.38
N LYS A 258 4.70 42.40 16.62
CA LYS A 258 5.85 43.27 16.94
C LYS A 258 5.66 44.31 18.05
N LYS A 259 6.77 44.56 18.77
CA LYS A 259 7.16 45.93 19.15
C LYS A 259 8.62 46.19 18.80
N ASP A 260 8.82 47.04 17.80
CA ASP A 260 10.08 47.68 17.44
C ASP A 260 10.49 48.67 18.55
N GLU A 261 11.75 48.64 18.98
CA GLU A 261 12.45 49.86 19.43
C GLU A 261 13.96 49.75 19.19
N LYS A 262 14.52 50.88 18.80
CA LYS A 262 15.71 51.09 17.98
C LYS A 262 16.75 51.88 18.79
N SER A 263 18.03 51.53 18.70
CA SER A 263 19.18 52.44 18.88
C SER A 263 20.44 51.69 18.40
N ASP A 264 20.90 51.88 17.16
CA ASP A 264 21.79 52.94 16.62
C ASP A 264 23.26 52.91 17.11
N GLY A 265 24.16 52.78 16.11
CA GLY A 265 25.58 53.17 16.12
C GLY A 265 26.59 52.01 16.34
N GLU A 266 27.66 51.82 15.55
CA GLU A 266 28.19 52.56 14.41
C GLU A 266 29.32 51.73 13.73
N LYS A 267 29.32 51.76 12.38
CA LYS A 267 30.39 51.64 11.35
C LYS A 267 31.62 50.72 11.49
N GLY A 268 31.90 50.09 10.34
CA GLY A 268 33.23 49.64 9.92
C GLY A 268 33.26 49.01 8.51
N GLU A 269 32.99 49.83 7.48
CA GLU A 269 33.43 49.68 6.07
C GLU A 269 34.90 49.23 5.95
N LYS A 270 35.48 48.61 4.90
CA LYS A 270 35.12 48.16 3.54
C LYS A 270 36.39 47.52 2.92
N LYS A 271 36.24 46.95 1.71
CA LYS A 271 37.23 46.64 0.65
C LYS A 271 37.96 45.29 0.75
N ASP A 272 37.64 44.33 -0.11
CA ASP A 272 38.05 44.21 -1.53
C ASP A 272 39.57 43.97 -1.65
N ASP A 273 39.97 42.80 -2.14
CA ASP A 273 40.67 42.71 -3.42
C ASP A 273 40.87 41.26 -3.88
N ALA A 274 40.78 41.11 -5.19
CA ALA A 274 40.81 39.88 -5.94
C ALA A 274 42.24 39.43 -6.33
N GLU A 275 42.29 38.23 -6.87
CA GLU A 275 43.21 37.78 -7.93
C GLU A 275 44.65 37.34 -7.53
N ALA A 276 44.95 36.05 -7.76
CA ALA A 276 45.85 35.61 -8.84
C ALA A 276 46.38 34.18 -8.58
N THR A 277 46.07 33.28 -9.51
CA THR A 277 46.83 32.05 -9.77
C THR A 277 48.24 32.35 -10.28
N PRO A 278 49.20 31.42 -10.12
CA PRO A 278 50.14 31.15 -11.19
C PRO A 278 50.23 29.67 -11.55
N LYS A 279 50.35 29.43 -12.86
CA LYS A 279 50.78 28.18 -13.48
C LYS A 279 52.28 27.99 -13.27
N SER A 280 52.70 26.74 -13.10
CA SER A 280 53.78 26.08 -13.84
C SER A 280 53.52 24.58 -13.82
#